data_AF-A0A1B8EEV7-F1
#
_entry.id   AF-A0A1B8EEV7-F1
#
_cell.length_a   1.000
_cell.length_b   1.000
_cell.length_c   1.000
_cell.angle_alpha   90.00
_cell.angle_beta   90.00
_cell.angle_gamma   90.00
#
_symmetry.space_group_name_H-M   'P 1'
#
loop_
_entity.id
_entity.type
_entity.pdbx_description
1 polymer ?
#
loop_
_entity_poly.entity_id
_entity_poly.type
_entity_poly.pdbx_seq_one_letter_code
_entity_poly.pdbx_strand_id
1 'polypeptide(L)'
;MLARTELCLRTAAVNCRFQPSLTATNSYHTTIPSKNQSQHPQTSRPRLVTSKKSPSQSSSQIVRYASTTAPTANTASTAQPSSSAADQLTWNAFFKLRKTRRRIQLGSSVGTSFGGMLAGAQALAVSDMDSLVGQVPLDPFITLGLITFSCGGIGWLLGPIVGTGIFNTMNRKYIPDMAAKEVEFYKRVKKFRVDPSASSMANPVPDYYGEKISSVAGYRQWLKDQRAFNKKRTTYVA
;
A
#
# COMPACT_ATOMS: atom_id res chain seq x y z
N MET A 1 -36.65 7.05 54.85
CA MET A 1 -35.22 6.87 55.13
C MET A 1 -34.57 6.30 53.88
N LEU A 2 -33.77 7.13 53.20
CA LEU A 2 -33.08 6.81 51.95
C LEU A 2 -31.76 6.11 52.28
N ALA A 3 -31.60 4.85 51.88
CA ALA A 3 -30.30 4.17 51.90
C ALA A 3 -29.79 4.04 50.46
N ARG A 4 -28.89 4.95 50.09
CA ARG A 4 -28.07 4.85 48.88
C ARG A 4 -27.05 3.74 49.09
N THR A 5 -26.99 2.78 48.16
CA THR A 5 -25.89 1.81 48.07
C THR A 5 -25.11 2.08 46.79
N GLU A 6 -23.95 2.70 46.96
CA GLU A 6 -22.93 2.93 45.92
C GLU A 6 -22.18 1.61 45.68
N LEU A 7 -22.30 1.04 44.48
CA LEU A 7 -21.48 -0.09 44.03
C LEU A 7 -20.42 0.42 43.05
N CYS A 8 -19.27 0.77 43.61
CA CYS A 8 -18.03 1.05 42.89
C CYS A 8 -17.33 -0.28 42.59
N LEU A 9 -17.33 -0.74 41.33
CA LEU A 9 -16.55 -1.90 40.91
C LEU A 9 -15.55 -1.52 39.81
N ARG A 10 -14.30 -1.77 40.18
CA ARG A 10 -13.02 -1.40 39.60
C ARG A 10 -12.85 -1.86 38.16
N THR A 11 -12.36 -0.92 37.35
CA THR A 11 -11.61 -1.10 36.11
C THR A 11 -10.49 -2.13 36.28
N ALA A 12 -10.50 -3.19 35.49
CA ALA A 12 -9.35 -4.05 35.25
C ALA A 12 -8.97 -3.97 33.77
N ALA A 13 -7.85 -3.31 33.48
CA ALA A 13 -7.24 -3.28 32.16
C ALA A 13 -6.41 -4.56 31.98
N VAL A 14 -6.85 -5.45 31.10
CA VAL A 14 -6.09 -6.64 30.69
C VAL A 14 -5.11 -6.20 29.60
N ASN A 15 -3.84 -5.99 29.99
CA ASN A 15 -2.72 -5.83 29.07
C ASN A 15 -2.28 -7.20 28.56
N CYS A 16 -2.86 -7.68 27.46
CA CYS A 16 -2.35 -8.83 26.72
C CYS A 16 -1.17 -8.41 25.82
N ARG A 17 0.05 -8.53 26.35
CA ARG A 17 1.29 -8.54 25.56
C ARG A 17 1.36 -9.87 24.78
N PHE A 18 1.02 -9.85 23.49
CA PHE A 18 1.36 -10.92 22.58
C PHE A 18 2.76 -10.70 22.02
N GLN A 19 3.70 -11.56 22.40
CA GLN A 19 4.94 -11.77 21.65
C GLN A 19 4.66 -12.76 20.50
N PRO A 20 5.10 -12.49 19.27
CA PRO A 20 5.25 -13.51 18.25
C PRO A 20 6.72 -13.99 18.25
N SER A 21 6.96 -15.15 18.84
CA SER A 21 8.14 -15.97 18.55
C SER A 21 7.70 -17.10 17.60
N LEU A 22 8.67 -17.60 16.81
CA LEU A 22 8.60 -18.65 15.78
C LEU A 22 8.57 -18.14 14.32
N THR A 23 9.69 -17.59 13.87
CA THR A 23 10.10 -17.67 12.45
C THR A 23 10.83 -19.00 12.23
N ALA A 24 10.30 -19.83 11.34
CA ALA A 24 10.98 -21.00 10.80
C ALA A 24 12.12 -20.57 9.86
N THR A 25 13.33 -21.06 10.10
CA THR A 25 14.51 -20.88 9.27
C THR A 25 14.60 -22.04 8.27
N ASN A 26 14.47 -21.76 6.97
CA ASN A 26 14.82 -22.72 5.93
C ASN A 26 16.34 -22.70 5.71
N SER A 27 17.00 -23.78 6.11
CA SER A 27 18.44 -24.01 5.97
C SER A 27 18.71 -24.69 4.63
N TYR A 28 19.33 -23.99 3.68
CA TYR A 28 19.96 -24.63 2.52
C TYR A 28 21.44 -24.86 2.84
N HIS A 29 21.81 -26.13 2.98
CA HIS A 29 23.21 -26.57 3.07
C HIS A 29 23.82 -26.57 1.66
N THR A 30 24.85 -25.75 1.45
CA THR A 30 25.82 -25.92 0.36
C THR A 30 27.21 -25.91 0.97
N THR A 31 27.85 -27.06 0.90
CA THR A 31 29.20 -27.36 1.39
C THR A 31 30.23 -27.16 0.27
N ILE A 32 31.21 -26.26 0.41
CA ILE A 32 32.49 -26.25 -0.35
C ILE A 32 33.58 -25.59 0.53
N PRO A 33 34.88 -26.00 0.47
CA PRO A 33 35.77 -26.00 1.64
C PRO A 33 36.78 -24.83 1.74
N SER A 34 37.27 -24.67 2.98
CA SER A 34 38.61 -24.30 3.45
C SER A 34 39.46 -23.27 2.68
N LYS A 35 39.75 -22.16 3.36
CA LYS A 35 41.15 -21.75 3.56
C LYS A 35 41.35 -21.05 4.91
N ASN A 36 42.32 -21.61 5.62
CA ASN A 36 42.84 -21.29 6.93
C ASN A 36 43.67 -19.99 6.88
N GLN A 37 43.41 -18.97 7.71
CA GLN A 37 44.48 -18.10 8.21
C GLN A 37 44.06 -17.21 9.40
N SER A 38 44.70 -17.49 10.54
CA SER A 38 45.27 -16.60 11.54
C SER A 38 44.39 -15.71 12.43
N GLN A 39 44.59 -15.99 13.72
CA GLN A 39 44.11 -15.31 14.92
C GLN A 39 44.79 -13.95 15.17
N HIS A 40 44.13 -13.19 16.05
CA HIS A 40 44.68 -12.23 17.03
C HIS A 40 44.64 -10.71 16.69
N PRO A 41 44.68 -9.82 17.72
CA PRO A 41 43.61 -9.53 18.66
C PRO A 41 43.12 -8.07 18.65
N GLN A 42 42.09 -7.84 19.46
CA GLN A 42 41.51 -6.55 19.82
C GLN A 42 42.55 -5.54 20.32
N THR A 43 42.43 -4.29 19.85
CA THR A 43 42.81 -3.11 20.63
C THR A 43 41.76 -2.03 20.46
N SER A 44 41.11 -1.73 21.57
CA SER A 44 40.31 -0.55 21.88
C SER A 44 41.01 0.76 21.52
N ARG A 45 40.30 1.68 20.86
CA ARG A 45 40.66 3.11 20.84
C ARG A 45 39.44 4.00 21.14
N PRO A 46 39.61 5.05 21.96
CA PRO A 46 38.54 5.88 22.47
C PRO A 46 38.02 6.92 21.46
N ARG A 47 36.72 7.23 21.62
CA ARG A 47 35.97 8.28 20.92
C ARG A 47 36.26 9.65 21.54
N LEU A 48 36.97 10.52 20.83
CA LEU A 48 37.04 11.94 21.16
C LEU A 48 35.71 12.61 20.82
N VAL A 49 35.02 13.08 21.86
CA VAL A 49 33.88 14.00 21.75
C VAL A 49 34.45 15.41 21.87
N THR A 50 34.48 16.16 20.78
CA THR A 50 34.74 17.60 20.82
C THR A 50 33.45 18.36 20.59
N SER A 51 32.95 18.92 21.69
CA SER A 51 31.99 20.01 21.74
C SER A 51 32.65 21.32 21.29
N LYS A 52 31.93 22.16 20.52
CA LYS A 52 32.07 23.64 20.41
C LYS A 52 31.02 24.15 19.41
N LYS A 53 29.95 24.78 19.90
CA LYS A 53 29.75 26.24 20.15
C LYS A 53 29.32 27.01 18.89
N SER A 54 28.09 27.53 18.95
CA SER A 54 27.57 28.64 18.14
C SER A 54 28.43 29.89 18.24
N PRO A 55 28.29 30.77 17.24
CA PRO A 55 28.05 32.17 17.52
C PRO A 55 26.78 32.70 16.84
N SER A 56 26.23 33.70 17.51
CA SER A 56 25.04 34.48 17.26
C SER A 56 25.29 35.71 16.38
N GLN A 57 24.19 36.32 15.90
CA GLN A 57 24.04 37.69 15.35
C GLN A 57 24.46 37.83 13.87
N SER A 58 23.78 38.57 13.00
CA SER A 58 23.00 39.80 13.22
C SER A 58 21.73 39.90 12.37
N SER A 59 20.79 40.65 12.93
CA SER A 59 19.62 41.22 12.28
C SER A 59 20.00 42.29 11.26
N SER A 60 19.33 42.32 10.12
CA SER A 60 19.10 43.54 9.35
C SER A 60 17.63 43.57 8.96
N GLN A 61 16.87 44.37 9.70
CA GLN A 61 15.53 44.76 9.34
C GLN A 61 15.61 45.95 8.38
N ILE A 62 14.94 45.85 7.24
CA ILE A 62 14.70 47.00 6.37
C ILE A 62 13.27 47.46 6.61
N VAL A 63 13.15 48.72 7.01
CA VAL A 63 11.93 49.45 7.30
C VAL A 63 11.36 50.04 6.00
N ARG A 64 10.10 49.65 5.74
CA ARG A 64 8.93 50.35 5.15
C ARG A 64 9.11 51.50 4.15
N TYR A 65 8.30 51.44 3.08
CA TYR A 65 7.37 52.53 2.74
C TYR A 65 5.94 52.00 2.63
N ALA A 66 5.04 52.73 3.28
CA ALA A 66 3.60 52.59 3.17
C ALA A 66 3.12 53.39 1.95
N SER A 67 2.20 52.84 1.18
CA SER A 67 1.31 53.62 0.32
C SER A 67 -0.06 52.96 0.35
N THR A 68 -0.95 53.69 0.99
CA THR A 68 -2.39 53.47 1.11
C THR A 68 -3.03 53.48 -0.28
N THR A 69 -3.80 52.43 -0.61
CA THR A 69 -5.07 52.53 -1.33
C THR A 69 -5.72 51.14 -1.31
N ALA A 70 -6.87 51.06 -0.66
CA ALA A 70 -7.83 49.97 -0.77
C ALA A 70 -9.23 50.63 -0.87
N PRO A 71 -10.28 49.94 -1.33
CA PRO A 71 -10.33 48.83 -2.26
C PRO A 71 -11.30 49.14 -3.43
N THR A 72 -10.95 48.78 -4.66
CA THR A 72 -11.99 48.61 -5.70
C THR A 72 -12.37 47.14 -5.71
N ALA A 73 -13.58 46.87 -5.26
CA ALA A 73 -14.21 45.56 -5.30
C ALA A 73 -14.40 45.13 -6.75
N ASN A 74 -13.36 44.56 -7.36
CA ASN A 74 -13.51 43.77 -8.57
C ASN A 74 -13.71 42.33 -8.14
N THR A 75 -15.00 42.01 -8.00
CA THR A 75 -15.62 40.72 -8.21
C THR A 75 -14.60 39.60 -8.38
N ALA A 76 -14.39 38.85 -7.29
CA ALA A 76 -13.83 37.52 -7.33
C ALA A 76 -14.76 36.66 -8.20
N SER A 77 -14.54 36.75 -9.52
CA SER A 77 -14.94 35.72 -10.45
C SER A 77 -14.13 34.52 -10.03
N THR A 78 -14.76 33.67 -9.22
CA THR A 78 -14.38 32.27 -9.03
C THR A 78 -13.80 31.80 -10.35
N ALA A 79 -12.50 31.50 -10.35
CA ALA A 79 -11.85 30.86 -11.48
C ALA A 79 -12.51 29.48 -11.63
N GLN A 80 -13.63 29.49 -12.34
CA GLN A 80 -14.29 28.34 -12.89
C GLN A 80 -13.21 27.66 -13.73
N PRO A 81 -12.83 26.40 -13.46
CA PRO A 81 -11.98 25.70 -14.40
C PRO A 81 -12.74 25.68 -15.73
N SER A 82 -12.11 26.26 -16.73
CA SER A 82 -12.57 26.33 -18.10
C SER A 82 -13.16 24.99 -18.53
N SER A 83 -14.44 25.01 -18.90
CA SER A 83 -15.25 23.87 -19.31
C SER A 83 -14.82 23.23 -20.63
N SER A 84 -13.68 23.63 -21.19
CA SER A 84 -12.98 22.97 -22.30
C SER A 84 -11.92 21.94 -21.84
N ALA A 85 -11.66 21.85 -20.53
CA ALA A 85 -10.89 20.76 -19.89
C ALA A 85 -11.78 19.85 -19.02
N ALA A 86 -13.10 20.08 -18.99
CA ALA A 86 -14.05 19.37 -18.13
C ALA A 86 -14.21 17.88 -18.47
N ASP A 87 -13.73 17.43 -19.63
CA ASP A 87 -13.73 16.01 -20.01
C ASP A 87 -12.34 15.34 -19.90
N GLN A 88 -11.25 16.08 -19.61
CA GLN A 88 -9.95 15.44 -19.40
C GLN A 88 -9.75 15.06 -17.92
N LEU A 89 -9.79 13.76 -17.65
CA LEU A 89 -9.59 13.17 -16.32
C LEU A 89 -8.34 13.72 -15.56
N THR A 90 -8.48 14.46 -14.46
CA THR A 90 -7.30 15.00 -13.75
C THR A 90 -6.37 13.89 -13.21
N TRP A 91 -5.07 14.17 -13.01
CA TRP A 91 -4.10 13.18 -12.47
C TRP A 91 -4.54 12.59 -11.12
N ASN A 92 -5.11 13.42 -10.24
CA ASN A 92 -5.64 12.96 -8.96
C ASN A 92 -6.84 12.02 -9.15
N ALA A 93 -7.74 12.34 -10.09
CA ALA A 93 -8.87 11.48 -10.42
C ALA A 93 -8.40 10.15 -11.04
N PHE A 94 -7.44 10.18 -11.97
CA PHE A 94 -6.82 8.98 -12.56
C PHE A 94 -6.28 8.01 -11.48
N PHE A 95 -5.49 8.52 -10.54
CA PHE A 95 -4.96 7.68 -9.46
C PHE A 95 -6.04 7.15 -8.52
N LYS A 96 -7.11 7.92 -8.28
CA LYS A 96 -8.29 7.45 -7.53
C LYS A 96 -8.98 6.31 -8.30
N LEU A 97 -9.24 6.45 -9.59
CA LEU A 97 -9.84 5.41 -10.44
C LEU A 97 -9.00 4.13 -10.45
N ARG A 98 -7.67 4.22 -10.56
CA ARG A 98 -6.77 3.05 -10.49
C ARG A 98 -6.87 2.34 -9.13
N LYS A 99 -6.91 3.09 -8.03
CA LYS A 99 -7.12 2.53 -6.68
C LYS A 99 -8.48 1.86 -6.55
N THR A 100 -9.53 2.52 -7.04
CA THR A 100 -10.90 2.02 -6.99
C THR A 100 -11.04 0.72 -7.78
N ARG A 101 -10.44 0.62 -8.98
CA ARG A 101 -10.40 -0.62 -9.77
C ARG A 101 -9.82 -1.78 -8.95
N ARG A 102 -8.64 -1.59 -8.34
CA ARG A 102 -7.98 -2.63 -7.52
C ARG A 102 -8.82 -3.02 -6.29
N ARG A 103 -9.47 -2.06 -5.63
CA ARG A 103 -10.34 -2.31 -4.47
C ARG A 103 -11.61 -3.06 -4.85
N ILE A 104 -12.24 -2.70 -5.97
CA ILE A 104 -13.43 -3.40 -6.47
C ILE A 104 -13.08 -4.82 -6.87
N GLN A 105 -11.96 -5.04 -7.55
CA GLN A 105 -11.50 -6.40 -7.89
C GLN A 105 -11.26 -7.24 -6.62
N LEU A 106 -10.50 -6.73 -5.65
CA LEU A 106 -10.26 -7.44 -4.39
C LEU A 106 -11.57 -7.69 -3.63
N GLY A 107 -12.41 -6.67 -3.51
CA GLY A 107 -13.69 -6.74 -2.81
C GLY A 107 -14.66 -7.70 -3.48
N SER A 108 -14.68 -7.77 -4.81
CA SER A 108 -15.52 -8.70 -5.56
C SER A 108 -15.10 -10.15 -5.37
N SER A 109 -13.80 -10.47 -5.37
CA SER A 109 -13.34 -11.83 -5.09
C SER A 109 -13.71 -12.30 -3.69
N VAL A 110 -13.56 -11.44 -2.69
CA VAL A 110 -13.98 -11.74 -1.33
C VAL A 110 -15.50 -11.86 -1.26
N GLY A 111 -16.24 -10.90 -1.82
CA GLY A 111 -17.69 -10.87 -1.82
C GLY A 111 -18.33 -12.07 -2.53
N THR A 112 -17.85 -12.44 -3.71
CA THR A 112 -18.35 -13.61 -4.45
C THR A 112 -17.92 -14.92 -3.78
N SER A 113 -16.80 -14.96 -3.05
CA SER A 113 -16.45 -16.11 -2.21
C SER A 113 -17.45 -16.30 -1.07
N PHE A 114 -17.79 -15.24 -0.33
CA PHE A 114 -18.85 -15.29 0.68
C PHE A 114 -20.21 -15.61 0.06
N GLY A 115 -20.53 -15.02 -1.10
CA GLY A 115 -21.75 -15.34 -1.85
C GLY A 115 -21.83 -16.81 -2.27
N GLY A 116 -20.70 -17.40 -2.71
CA GLY A 116 -20.58 -18.82 -3.00
C GLY A 116 -20.73 -19.68 -1.75
N MET A 117 -20.12 -19.28 -0.63
CA MET A 117 -20.27 -19.99 0.64
C MET A 117 -21.73 -19.99 1.11
N LEU A 118 -22.42 -18.84 1.02
CA LEU A 118 -23.85 -18.72 1.35
C LEU A 118 -24.71 -19.55 0.39
N ALA A 119 -24.48 -19.44 -0.91
CA ALA A 119 -25.22 -20.22 -1.90
C ALA A 119 -25.01 -21.74 -1.72
N GLY A 120 -23.78 -22.16 -1.43
CA GLY A 120 -23.43 -23.54 -1.10
C GLY A 120 -24.13 -24.02 0.16
N ALA A 121 -24.09 -23.24 1.25
CA ALA A 121 -24.80 -23.58 2.48
C ALA A 121 -26.33 -23.69 2.26
N GLN A 122 -26.92 -22.77 1.50
CA GLN A 122 -28.34 -22.82 1.14
C GLN A 122 -28.68 -24.04 0.28
N ALA A 123 -27.82 -24.37 -0.70
CA ALA A 123 -28.00 -25.56 -1.52
C ALA A 123 -27.95 -26.83 -0.66
N LEU A 124 -26.97 -26.93 0.24
CA LEU A 124 -26.81 -28.05 1.19
C LEU A 124 -27.99 -28.16 2.16
N ALA A 125 -28.60 -27.05 2.56
CA ALA A 125 -29.76 -27.04 3.45
C ALA A 125 -31.04 -27.60 2.80
N VAL A 126 -31.14 -27.54 1.47
CA VAL A 126 -32.32 -27.99 0.71
C VAL A 126 -32.11 -29.37 0.06
N SER A 127 -30.87 -29.84 -0.04
CA SER A 127 -30.54 -31.11 -0.70
C SER A 127 -30.37 -32.25 0.30
N ASP A 128 -30.78 -33.46 -0.10
CA ASP A 128 -30.62 -34.66 0.71
C ASP A 128 -29.15 -35.11 0.74
N MET A 129 -28.47 -34.84 1.86
CA MET A 129 -27.02 -35.01 2.02
C MET A 129 -26.56 -36.43 2.36
N ASP A 130 -27.48 -37.36 2.60
CA ASP A 130 -27.15 -38.69 3.14
C ASP A 130 -26.28 -39.52 2.17
N SER A 131 -26.50 -39.37 0.86
CA SER A 131 -25.71 -40.04 -0.17
C SER A 131 -24.32 -39.42 -0.40
N LEU A 132 -24.20 -38.09 -0.29
CA LEU A 132 -22.96 -37.33 -0.50
C LEU A 132 -22.02 -37.44 0.71
N VAL A 133 -22.59 -37.41 1.91
CA VAL A 133 -21.84 -37.54 3.17
C VAL A 133 -21.45 -39.00 3.41
N GLY A 134 -22.32 -39.95 3.08
CA GLY A 134 -22.04 -41.39 3.27
C GLY A 134 -20.95 -41.97 2.36
N GLN A 135 -20.63 -41.30 1.24
CA GLN A 135 -19.55 -41.72 0.33
C GLN A 135 -18.15 -41.42 0.87
N VAL A 136 -18.02 -40.40 1.71
CA VAL A 136 -16.73 -39.96 2.24
C VAL A 136 -16.61 -40.47 3.67
N PRO A 137 -15.61 -41.30 4.01
CA PRO A 137 -15.45 -41.86 5.37
C PRO A 137 -14.96 -40.82 6.41
N LEU A 138 -15.22 -39.53 6.18
CA LEU A 138 -14.90 -38.41 7.07
C LEU A 138 -16.14 -38.01 7.89
N ASP A 139 -15.92 -37.31 9.00
CA ASP A 139 -17.00 -36.74 9.83
C ASP A 139 -17.92 -35.83 8.99
N PRO A 140 -19.26 -36.00 9.05
CA PRO A 140 -20.24 -35.14 8.40
C PRO A 140 -19.96 -33.63 8.52
N PHE A 141 -19.49 -33.14 9.67
CA PHE A 141 -19.17 -31.72 9.83
C PHE A 141 -17.98 -31.27 8.99
N ILE A 142 -16.97 -32.12 8.85
CA ILE A 142 -15.78 -31.84 8.03
C ILE A 142 -16.16 -31.90 6.56
N THR A 143 -16.92 -32.92 6.14
CA THR A 143 -17.40 -33.06 4.76
C THR A 143 -18.26 -31.85 4.36
N LEU A 144 -19.20 -31.44 5.20
CA LEU A 144 -20.04 -30.26 4.96
C LEU A 144 -19.23 -28.96 4.88
N GLY A 145 -18.25 -28.81 5.77
CA GLY A 145 -17.30 -27.71 5.75
C GLY A 145 -16.53 -27.66 4.43
N LEU A 146 -15.95 -28.79 3.99
CA LEU A 146 -15.21 -28.88 2.74
C LEU A 146 -16.07 -28.56 1.51
N ILE A 147 -17.30 -29.07 1.45
CA ILE A 147 -18.21 -28.75 0.34
C ILE A 147 -18.53 -27.24 0.34
N THR A 148 -18.85 -26.68 1.50
CA THR A 148 -19.15 -25.24 1.64
C THR A 148 -17.95 -24.37 1.27
N PHE A 149 -16.74 -24.73 1.72
CA PHE A 149 -15.50 -24.05 1.34
C PHE A 149 -15.19 -24.21 -0.16
N SER A 150 -15.48 -25.36 -0.77
CA SER A 150 -15.30 -25.56 -2.20
C SER A 150 -16.21 -24.63 -3.01
N CYS A 151 -17.46 -24.44 -2.58
CA CYS A 151 -18.37 -23.48 -3.19
C CYS A 151 -17.86 -22.03 -3.04
N GLY A 152 -17.34 -21.68 -1.87
CA GLY A 152 -16.67 -20.39 -1.64
C GLY A 152 -15.42 -20.19 -2.49
N GLY A 153 -14.63 -21.25 -2.73
CA GLY A 153 -13.47 -21.24 -3.63
C GLY A 153 -13.88 -21.03 -5.10
N ILE A 154 -14.94 -21.68 -5.55
CA ILE A 154 -15.53 -21.45 -6.90
C ILE A 154 -16.02 -20.01 -7.02
N GLY A 155 -16.72 -19.50 -6.00
CA GLY A 155 -17.15 -18.10 -5.95
C GLY A 155 -15.98 -17.12 -6.01
N TRP A 156 -14.89 -17.41 -5.31
CA TRP A 156 -13.68 -16.59 -5.35
C TRP A 156 -13.06 -16.49 -6.75
N LEU A 157 -13.05 -17.59 -7.51
CA LEU A 157 -12.57 -17.64 -8.90
C LEU A 157 -13.45 -16.85 -9.88
N LEU A 158 -14.76 -16.78 -9.64
CA LEU A 158 -15.69 -15.96 -10.43
C LEU A 158 -15.60 -14.46 -10.09
N GLY A 159 -15.06 -14.13 -8.92
CA GLY A 159 -14.91 -12.77 -8.41
C GLY A 159 -14.33 -11.76 -9.39
N PRO A 160 -13.16 -11.99 -10.02
CA PRO A 160 -12.54 -11.02 -10.94
C PRO A 160 -13.40 -10.66 -12.15
N ILE A 161 -14.22 -11.61 -12.64
CA ILE A 161 -15.14 -11.37 -13.76
C ILE A 161 -16.25 -10.41 -13.31
N VAL A 162 -16.87 -10.71 -12.16
CA VAL A 162 -17.91 -9.87 -11.56
C VAL A 162 -17.37 -8.47 -11.22
N GLY A 163 -16.19 -8.39 -10.60
CA GLY A 163 -15.54 -7.13 -10.25
C GLY A 163 -15.20 -6.27 -11.46
N THR A 164 -14.76 -6.88 -12.55
CA THR A 164 -14.50 -6.16 -13.81
C THR A 164 -15.79 -5.60 -14.40
N GLY A 165 -16.87 -6.38 -14.37
CA GLY A 165 -18.20 -5.94 -14.76
C GLY A 165 -18.66 -4.72 -13.95
N ILE A 166 -18.64 -4.81 -12.62
CA ILE A 166 -19.04 -3.72 -11.70
C ILE A 166 -18.21 -2.46 -11.95
N PHE A 167 -16.88 -2.58 -12.08
CA PHE A 167 -16.03 -1.43 -12.33
C PHE A 167 -16.36 -0.75 -13.67
N ASN A 168 -16.56 -1.56 -14.72
CA ASN A 168 -16.82 -1.06 -16.07
C ASN A 168 -18.19 -0.38 -16.18
N THR A 169 -19.21 -0.89 -15.50
CA THR A 169 -20.55 -0.27 -15.49
C THR A 169 -20.54 1.05 -14.72
N MET A 170 -19.92 1.10 -13.54
CA MET A 170 -19.86 2.32 -12.72
C MET A 170 -19.02 3.44 -13.35
N ASN A 171 -17.92 3.10 -14.03
CA ASN A 171 -16.94 4.08 -14.52
C ASN A 171 -16.94 4.21 -16.04
N ARG A 172 -17.98 3.75 -16.74
CA ARG A 172 -18.02 3.63 -18.21
C ARG A 172 -17.54 4.88 -18.95
N LYS A 173 -17.92 6.06 -18.46
CA LYS A 173 -17.53 7.36 -19.03
C LYS A 173 -16.00 7.57 -19.03
N TYR A 174 -15.32 7.15 -17.95
CA TYR A 174 -13.91 7.49 -17.71
C TYR A 174 -12.94 6.42 -18.21
N ILE A 175 -13.41 5.27 -18.69
CA ILE A 175 -12.56 4.16 -19.19
C ILE A 175 -11.61 4.61 -20.32
N PRO A 176 -12.08 5.27 -21.41
CA PRO A 176 -11.19 5.66 -22.50
C PRO A 176 -10.13 6.68 -22.03
N ASP A 177 -10.53 7.68 -21.24
CA ASP A 177 -9.61 8.70 -20.72
C ASP A 177 -8.59 8.12 -19.74
N MET A 178 -9.03 7.15 -18.94
CA MET A 178 -8.16 6.42 -18.03
C MET A 178 -7.11 5.62 -18.81
N ALA A 179 -7.49 4.95 -19.90
CA ALA A 179 -6.55 4.20 -20.74
C ALA A 179 -5.53 5.13 -21.41
N ALA A 180 -5.98 6.27 -21.95
CA ALA A 180 -5.08 7.27 -22.55
C ALA A 180 -4.07 7.82 -21.52
N LYS A 181 -4.52 8.12 -20.30
CA LYS A 181 -3.66 8.60 -19.20
C LYS A 181 -2.75 7.52 -18.63
N GLU A 182 -3.18 6.28 -18.65
CA GLU A 182 -2.34 5.15 -18.27
C GLU A 182 -1.15 5.01 -19.22
N VAL A 183 -1.38 5.14 -20.53
CA VAL A 183 -0.29 5.20 -21.52
C VAL A 183 0.63 6.39 -21.28
N GLU A 184 0.09 7.58 -21.01
CA GLU A 184 0.89 8.76 -20.70
C GLU A 184 1.72 8.58 -19.41
N PHE A 185 1.12 7.99 -18.38
CA PHE A 185 1.79 7.65 -17.13
C PHE A 185 2.96 6.69 -17.39
N TYR A 186 2.75 5.62 -18.14
CA TYR A 186 3.80 4.66 -18.47
C TYR A 186 4.92 5.30 -19.30
N LYS A 187 4.61 6.20 -20.23
CA LYS A 187 5.62 6.98 -20.97
C LYS A 187 6.49 7.80 -20.02
N ARG A 188 5.90 8.45 -19.01
CA ARG A 188 6.63 9.22 -18.00
C ARG A 188 7.50 8.32 -17.11
N VAL A 189 6.96 7.20 -16.62
CA VAL A 189 7.73 6.22 -15.83
C VAL A 189 8.91 5.68 -16.64
N LYS A 190 8.69 5.29 -17.90
CA LYS A 190 9.75 4.80 -18.79
C LYS A 190 10.87 5.83 -19.02
N LYS A 191 10.53 7.12 -19.05
CA LYS A 191 11.51 8.21 -19.23
C LYS A 191 12.39 8.43 -18.01
N PHE A 192 11.85 8.26 -16.80
CA PHE A 192 12.54 8.62 -15.55
C PHE A 192 13.02 7.41 -14.73
N ARG A 193 12.71 6.18 -15.15
CA ARG A 193 13.22 4.96 -14.51
C ARG A 193 14.73 4.87 -14.66
N VAL A 194 15.41 4.39 -13.62
CA VAL A 194 16.83 4.09 -13.65
C VAL A 194 17.09 2.67 -14.16
N ASP A 195 18.25 2.45 -14.77
CA ASP A 195 18.69 1.12 -15.19
C ASP A 195 18.93 0.20 -13.99
N PRO A 196 18.33 -1.00 -13.99
CA PRO A 196 18.37 -1.91 -12.84
C PRO A 196 19.72 -2.63 -12.73
N SER A 197 20.51 -2.67 -13.80
CA SER A 197 21.82 -3.34 -13.83
C SER A 197 22.85 -2.69 -12.88
N ALA A 198 22.66 -1.43 -12.52
CA ALA A 198 23.52 -0.71 -11.57
C ALA A 198 23.12 -0.92 -10.10
N SER A 199 22.30 -1.94 -9.81
CA SER A 199 21.90 -2.29 -8.46
C SER A 199 23.07 -2.87 -7.65
N SER A 200 23.14 -2.54 -6.36
CA SER A 200 24.08 -3.16 -5.43
C SER A 200 23.37 -3.50 -4.12
N MET A 201 23.95 -4.41 -3.33
CA MET A 201 23.38 -4.79 -2.02
C MET A 201 23.19 -3.58 -1.09
N ALA A 202 24.06 -2.56 -1.20
CA ALA A 202 23.99 -1.31 -0.43
C ALA A 202 23.03 -0.26 -1.03
N ASN A 203 22.60 -0.43 -2.27
CA ASN A 203 21.70 0.47 -2.99
C ASN A 203 20.70 -0.34 -3.82
N PRO A 204 19.62 -0.85 -3.20
CA PRO A 204 18.61 -1.61 -3.93
C PRO A 204 17.90 -0.71 -4.95
N VAL A 205 17.47 -1.30 -6.06
CA VAL A 205 16.76 -0.59 -7.12
C VAL A 205 15.37 -0.16 -6.62
N PRO A 206 15.02 1.14 -6.72
CA PRO A 206 13.67 1.59 -6.43
C PRO A 206 12.68 0.95 -7.43
N ASP A 207 11.39 0.93 -7.08
CA ASP A 207 10.32 0.34 -7.90
C ASP A 207 10.48 0.67 -9.40
N TYR A 208 10.92 -0.33 -10.18
CA TYR A 208 11.33 -0.17 -11.57
C TYR A 208 10.13 0.12 -12.50
N TYR A 209 8.97 -0.44 -12.17
CA TYR A 209 7.75 -0.33 -12.98
C TYR A 209 6.78 0.74 -12.48
N GLY A 210 7.04 1.31 -11.30
CA GLY A 210 6.16 2.31 -10.69
C GLY A 210 4.82 1.71 -10.23
N GLU A 211 4.78 0.42 -9.89
CA GLU A 211 3.58 -0.28 -9.43
C GLU A 211 3.00 0.36 -8.16
N LYS A 212 3.86 0.84 -7.26
CA LYS A 212 3.46 1.43 -5.97
C LYS A 212 3.01 2.89 -6.09
N ILE A 213 3.11 3.49 -7.28
CA ILE A 213 2.72 4.88 -7.53
C ILE A 213 1.19 4.96 -7.61
N SER A 214 0.58 5.40 -6.52
CA SER A 214 -0.87 5.43 -6.36
C SER A 214 -1.42 6.84 -6.13
N SER A 215 -0.57 7.86 -6.21
CA SER A 215 -0.93 9.28 -6.10
C SER A 215 0.14 10.16 -6.74
N VAL A 216 -0.18 11.44 -6.97
CA VAL A 216 0.78 12.43 -7.47
C VAL A 216 1.92 12.65 -6.47
N ALA A 217 1.63 12.64 -5.17
CA ALA A 217 2.66 12.72 -4.13
C ALA A 217 3.59 11.50 -4.17
N GLY A 218 3.04 10.29 -4.35
CA GLY A 218 3.81 9.07 -4.55
C GLY A 218 4.70 9.14 -5.79
N TYR A 219 4.21 9.73 -6.88
CA TYR A 219 5.02 9.94 -8.10
C TYR A 219 6.20 10.88 -7.84
N ARG A 220 6.00 11.97 -7.09
CA ARG A 220 7.09 12.88 -6.72
C ARG A 220 8.12 12.21 -5.82
N GLN A 221 7.67 11.38 -4.87
CA GLN A 221 8.57 10.62 -4.02
C GLN A 221 9.38 9.63 -4.84
N TRP A 222 8.71 8.88 -5.73
CA TRP A 222 9.37 7.95 -6.64
C TRP A 222 10.44 8.64 -7.49
N LEU A 223 10.18 9.83 -8.04
CA LEU A 223 11.20 10.61 -8.78
C LEU A 223 12.41 10.99 -7.91
N LYS A 224 12.20 11.29 -6.63
CA LYS A 224 13.30 11.55 -5.69
C LYS A 224 14.11 10.28 -5.45
N ASP A 225 13.44 9.13 -5.31
CA ASP A 225 14.10 7.84 -5.09
C ASP A 225 14.97 7.45 -6.30
N GLN A 226 14.47 7.67 -7.53
CA GLN A 226 15.26 7.49 -8.76
C GLN A 226 16.50 8.40 -8.80
N ARG A 227 16.35 9.68 -8.45
CA ARG A 227 17.48 10.62 -8.37
C ARG A 227 18.48 10.26 -7.27
N ALA A 228 17.99 9.80 -6.12
CA ALA A 228 18.83 9.38 -5.01
C ALA A 228 19.65 8.14 -5.36
N PHE A 229 19.05 7.18 -6.07
CA PHE A 229 19.76 6.03 -6.61
C PHE A 229 20.85 6.45 -7.60
N ASN A 230 20.53 7.34 -8.54
CA ASN A 230 21.52 7.90 -9.47
C ASN A 230 22.62 8.70 -8.78
N LYS A 231 22.33 9.39 -7.68
CA LYS A 231 23.37 10.10 -6.92
C LYS A 231 24.33 9.11 -6.27
N LYS A 232 23.79 8.08 -5.61
CA LYS A 232 24.58 7.04 -4.94
C LYS A 232 25.49 6.30 -5.92
N ARG A 233 25.03 6.01 -7.14
CA ARG A 233 25.87 5.35 -8.16
C ARG A 233 27.11 6.18 -8.53
N THR A 234 26.97 7.50 -8.64
CA THR A 234 28.06 8.38 -9.06
C THR A 234 29.05 8.66 -7.93
N THR A 235 28.60 8.68 -6.68
CA THR A 235 29.46 8.94 -5.52
C THR A 235 30.54 7.88 -5.28
N TYR A 236 30.33 6.62 -5.70
CA TYR A 236 31.31 5.53 -5.50
C TYR A 236 32.16 5.20 -6.74
N VAL A 237 31.94 5.89 -7.86
CA VAL A 237 32.65 5.66 -9.14
C VAL A 237 33.61 6.83 -9.46
N ALA A 238 33.58 7.91 -8.68
CA ALA A 238 34.45 9.07 -8.82
C ALA A 238 35.69 8.98 -7.93
#